data_AF-A0AA44WGV4-F1
#
_entry.id   AF-A0AA44WGV4-F1
#
_cell.length_a   1.000
_cell.length_b   1.000
_cell.length_c   1.000
_cell.angle_alpha   90.00
_cell.angle_beta   90.00
_cell.angle_gamma   90.00
#
_symmetry.space_group_name_H-M   'P 1'
#
loop_
_entity.id
_entity.type
_entity.pdbx_description
1 polymer ?
#
loop_
_entity_poly.entity_id
_entity_poly.type
_entity_poly.pdbx_seq_one_letter_code
_entity_poly.pdbx_strand_id
1 'polypeptide(L)'
;MAHFNPFRTRRTSDDVPRSRIPSPEENASIISQLLFTWLGPLLTTGYKRPLEYEDIWLVPQARSAAYLALNLMKSFENLIIDKQHHGSRRRWGLPVLAWALHNCFKFDFWGKHKINFDGKS
;
A
#
# COMPACT_ATOMS: atom_id res chain seq x y z
N MET A 1 -7.37 -1.52 -44.63
CA MET A 1 -8.68 -1.51 -43.93
C MET A 1 -8.42 -1.66 -42.44
N ALA A 2 -8.79 -0.69 -41.60
CA ALA A 2 -8.59 -0.79 -40.16
C ALA A 2 -9.58 -1.81 -39.57
N HIS A 3 -9.06 -2.86 -38.92
CA HIS A 3 -9.87 -3.88 -38.27
C HIS A 3 -10.55 -3.29 -37.02
N PHE A 4 -11.87 -3.12 -37.06
CA PHE A 4 -12.66 -2.62 -35.93
C PHE A 4 -12.78 -3.71 -34.85
N ASN A 5 -12.17 -3.49 -33.68
CA ASN A 5 -12.30 -4.38 -32.53
C ASN A 5 -13.45 -3.91 -31.62
N PRO A 6 -14.58 -4.64 -31.56
CA PRO A 6 -15.76 -4.24 -30.78
C PRO A 6 -15.54 -4.29 -29.26
N PHE A 7 -14.46 -4.91 -28.78
CA PHE A 7 -14.12 -4.94 -27.35
C PHE A 7 -13.20 -3.78 -26.93
N ARG A 8 -12.77 -2.92 -27.86
CA ARG A 8 -11.92 -1.77 -27.54
C ARG A 8 -12.77 -0.62 -26.98
N THR A 9 -12.83 -0.52 -25.66
CA THR A 9 -13.49 0.60 -24.96
C THR A 9 -12.73 1.91 -25.19
N ARG A 10 -13.42 3.00 -25.59
CA ARG A 10 -12.83 4.31 -25.96
C ARG A 10 -12.39 5.20 -24.79
N ARG A 11 -12.55 4.76 -23.53
CA ARG A 11 -12.51 5.66 -22.36
C ARG A 11 -11.13 6.02 -21.80
N THR A 12 -10.05 5.40 -22.27
CA THR A 12 -8.70 5.77 -21.79
C THR A 12 -7.96 6.44 -22.94
N SER A 13 -7.38 7.60 -22.67
CA SER A 13 -6.44 8.27 -23.56
C SER A 13 -5.27 7.33 -23.84
N ASP A 14 -4.95 7.12 -25.12
CA ASP A 14 -3.78 6.33 -25.53
C ASP A 14 -2.46 7.12 -25.28
N ASP A 15 -2.57 8.38 -24.84
CA ASP A 15 -1.46 9.27 -24.52
C ASP A 15 -0.76 8.86 -23.21
N VAL A 16 0.57 8.79 -23.27
CA VAL A 16 1.41 8.60 -22.08
C VAL A 16 1.25 9.81 -21.16
N PRO A 17 0.94 9.63 -19.87
CA PRO A 17 0.96 10.74 -18.92
C PRO A 17 2.37 11.32 -18.84
N ARG A 18 2.48 12.65 -18.87
CA ARG A 18 3.78 13.34 -18.82
C ARG A 18 4.49 13.22 -17.46
N SER A 19 3.76 12.78 -16.44
CA SER A 19 4.26 12.64 -15.06
C SER A 19 3.43 11.61 -14.31
N ARG A 20 4.09 10.86 -13.44
CA ARG A 20 3.47 9.89 -12.54
C ARG A 20 2.47 10.56 -11.58
N ILE A 21 1.29 9.97 -11.48
CA ILE A 21 0.18 10.44 -10.63
C ILE A 21 0.28 9.73 -9.26
N PRO A 22 -0.12 10.36 -8.14
CA PRO A 22 -0.28 9.68 -6.86
C PRO A 22 -1.24 8.48 -6.96
N SER A 23 -0.98 7.44 -6.16
CA SER A 23 -1.81 6.23 -6.17
C SER A 23 -3.25 6.53 -5.76
N PRO A 24 -4.26 6.14 -6.57
CA PRO A 24 -5.67 6.34 -6.23
C PRO A 24 -6.11 5.47 -5.05
N GLU A 25 -5.29 4.51 -4.62
CA GLU A 25 -5.52 3.67 -3.46
C GLU A 25 -5.70 4.48 -2.16
N GLU A 26 -4.97 5.58 -1.99
CA GLU A 26 -5.07 6.41 -0.77
C GLU A 26 -6.44 7.06 -0.62
N ASN A 27 -7.09 7.39 -1.75
CA ASN A 27 -8.40 8.04 -1.79
C ASN A 27 -9.55 7.05 -2.03
N ALA A 28 -9.25 5.77 -2.26
CA ALA A 28 -10.26 4.75 -2.54
C ALA A 28 -11.01 4.35 -1.26
N SER A 29 -12.34 4.21 -1.35
CA SER A 29 -13.15 3.65 -0.26
C SER A 29 -12.70 2.23 0.10
N ILE A 30 -12.95 1.80 1.34
CA ILE A 30 -12.52 0.49 1.86
C ILE A 30 -12.97 -0.68 0.98
N ILE A 31 -14.21 -0.62 0.46
CA ILE A 31 -14.74 -1.64 -0.47
C ILE A 31 -13.93 -1.67 -1.77
N SER A 32 -13.53 -0.51 -2.29
CA SER A 32 -12.68 -0.40 -3.48
C SER A 32 -11.27 -0.93 -3.20
N GLN A 33 -10.70 -0.66 -2.02
CA GLN A 33 -9.42 -1.23 -1.59
C GLN A 33 -9.48 -2.76 -1.49
N LEU A 34 -10.56 -3.32 -0.94
CA LEU A 34 -10.77 -4.78 -0.79
C LEU A 34 -10.95 -5.48 -2.14
N LEU A 35 -11.79 -4.93 -3.00
CA LEU A 35 -12.11 -5.50 -4.32
C LEU A 35 -11.09 -5.10 -5.40
N PHE A 36 -10.04 -4.36 -5.04
CA PHE A 36 -9.04 -3.82 -5.97
C PHE A 36 -9.64 -3.04 -7.14
N THR A 37 -10.83 -2.45 -6.97
CA THR A 37 -11.54 -1.73 -8.03
C THR A 37 -10.74 -0.52 -8.51
N TRP A 38 -9.96 0.11 -7.62
CA TRP A 38 -9.06 1.23 -7.95
C TRP A 38 -7.95 0.85 -8.95
N LEU A 39 -7.63 -0.44 -9.10
CA LEU A 39 -6.64 -0.93 -10.07
C LEU A 39 -7.19 -0.97 -11.51
N GLY A 40 -8.52 -0.96 -11.68
CA GLY A 40 -9.22 -1.03 -12.96
C GLY A 40 -8.62 -0.17 -14.08
N PRO A 41 -8.39 1.15 -13.90
CA PRO A 41 -7.80 1.98 -14.95
C PRO A 41 -6.42 1.48 -15.42
N LEU A 42 -5.55 0.99 -14.52
CA LEU A 42 -4.22 0.48 -14.88
C LEU A 42 -4.30 -0.83 -15.68
N LEU A 43 -5.25 -1.70 -15.35
CA LEU A 43 -5.47 -2.94 -16.12
C LEU A 43 -6.00 -2.62 -17.53
N THR A 44 -6.87 -1.62 -17.65
CA THR A 44 -7.38 -1.21 -18.96
C THR A 44 -6.32 -0.56 -19.85
N THR A 45 -5.35 0.16 -19.29
CA THR A 45 -4.23 0.71 -20.06
C THR A 45 -3.28 -0.40 -20.51
N GLY A 46 -2.91 -1.31 -19.60
CA GLY A 46 -2.05 -2.46 -19.91
C GLY A 46 -2.66 -3.45 -20.92
N TYR A 47 -3.99 -3.53 -20.99
CA TYR A 47 -4.68 -4.33 -22.03
C TYR A 47 -4.55 -3.71 -23.43
N LYS A 48 -4.46 -2.38 -23.52
CA LYS A 48 -4.41 -1.66 -24.80
C LYS A 48 -3.00 -1.49 -25.34
N ARG A 49 -2.05 -1.23 -24.45
CA ARG A 49 -0.66 -0.93 -24.78
C ARG A 49 0.28 -1.50 -23.72
N PRO A 50 1.56 -1.78 -24.06
CA PRO A 50 2.55 -2.11 -23.05
C PRO A 50 2.68 -0.94 -22.06
N LEU A 51 2.69 -1.26 -20.77
CA LEU A 51 2.80 -0.28 -19.70
C LEU A 51 4.17 0.40 -19.74
N GLU A 52 4.16 1.73 -19.67
CA GLU A 52 5.37 2.53 -19.51
C GLU A 52 5.59 2.89 -18.04
N TYR A 53 6.82 3.28 -17.69
CA TYR A 53 7.17 3.67 -16.31
C TYR A 53 6.29 4.80 -15.77
N GLU A 54 5.91 5.74 -16.64
CA GLU A 54 5.07 6.88 -16.29
C GLU A 54 3.62 6.51 -15.97
N ASP A 55 3.13 5.35 -16.46
CA ASP A 55 1.79 4.85 -16.15
C ASP A 55 1.68 4.28 -14.73
N ILE A 56 2.82 3.90 -14.14
CA ILE A 56 2.86 3.32 -12.81
C ILE A 56 2.74 4.43 -11.78
N TRP A 57 1.74 4.33 -10.90
CA TRP A 57 1.53 5.30 -9.83
C TRP A 57 2.74 5.45 -8.90
N LEU A 58 2.86 6.63 -8.31
CA LEU A 58 3.82 6.89 -7.26
C LEU A 58 3.44 6.11 -6.00
N VAL A 59 4.44 5.52 -5.36
CA VAL A 59 4.26 4.83 -4.08
C VAL A 59 3.97 5.88 -3.00
N PRO A 60 2.86 5.75 -2.26
CA PRO A 60 2.61 6.51 -1.04
C PRO A 60 3.82 6.62 -0.13
N GLN A 61 4.07 7.81 0.44
CA GLN A 61 5.16 7.98 1.40
C GLN A 61 4.97 7.12 2.65
N ALA A 62 3.72 6.85 3.03
CA ALA A 62 3.35 5.92 4.10
C ALA A 62 3.77 4.46 3.83
N ARG A 63 4.01 4.09 2.57
CA ARG A 63 4.52 2.78 2.15
C ARG A 63 5.97 2.81 1.70
N SER A 64 6.66 3.93 1.90
CA SER A 64 8.07 4.04 1.57
C SER A 64 8.90 3.10 2.45
N ALA A 65 9.95 2.53 1.87
CA ALA A 65 10.91 1.69 2.59
C ALA A 65 11.57 2.46 3.75
N ALA A 66 11.81 3.77 3.58
CA ALA A 66 12.36 4.63 4.61
C ALA A 66 11.43 4.71 5.83
N TYR A 67 10.13 4.96 5.61
CA TYR A 67 9.16 5.02 6.71
C TYR A 67 9.03 3.68 7.44
N LEU A 68 8.98 2.57 6.70
CA LEU A 68 8.92 1.22 7.28
C LEU A 68 10.19 0.89 8.08
N ALA A 69 11.36 1.26 7.57
CA ALA A 69 12.64 1.06 8.26
C ALA A 69 12.70 1.85 9.57
N LEU A 70 12.25 3.11 9.58
CA LEU A 70 12.18 3.92 10.80
C LEU A 70 11.26 3.31 11.86
N ASN A 71 10.06 2.87 11.45
CA ASN A 71 9.14 2.20 12.37
C ASN A 71 9.70 0.89 12.93
N LEU A 72 10.37 0.11 12.08
CA LEU A 72 11.04 -1.12 12.47
C LEU A 72 12.15 -0.82 13.49
N MET A 73 13.03 0.13 13.21
CA MET A 73 14.13 0.54 14.11
C MET A 73 13.59 1.00 15.46
N LYS A 74 12.57 1.86 15.47
CA LYS A 74 11.91 2.33 16.69
C LYS A 74 11.34 1.18 17.52
N SER A 75 10.67 0.22 16.88
CA SER A 75 10.14 -0.97 17.57
C SER A 75 11.25 -1.85 18.16
N PHE A 76 12.39 -1.93 17.46
CA PHE A 76 13.53 -2.73 17.86
C PHE A 76 14.23 -2.11 19.08
N GLU A 77 14.44 -0.79 19.09
CA GLU A 77 15.01 -0.07 20.24
C GLU A 77 14.16 -0.24 21.50
N ASN A 78 12.84 -0.06 21.38
CA ASN A 78 11.92 -0.26 22.50
C ASN A 78 12.05 -1.65 23.13
N LEU A 79 12.32 -2.67 22.31
CA LEU A 79 12.50 -4.04 22.78
C LEU A 79 13.85 -4.30 23.44
N ILE A 80 14.90 -3.63 22.98
CA ILE A 80 16.20 -3.70 23.64
C ILE A 80 16.09 -3.10 25.04
N ILE A 81 15.45 -1.92 25.14
CA ILE A 81 15.20 -1.24 26.42
C ILE A 81 14.39 -2.13 27.35
N ASP A 82 13.27 -2.69 26.88
CA ASP A 82 12.43 -3.61 27.66
C ASP A 82 13.20 -4.84 28.15
N LYS A 83 14.04 -5.44 27.29
CA LYS A 83 14.91 -6.57 27.65
C LYS A 83 15.93 -6.20 28.74
N GLN A 84 16.41 -4.97 28.75
CA GLN A 84 17.37 -4.48 29.75
C GLN A 84 16.72 -4.28 31.12
N HIS A 85 15.45 -3.83 31.17
CA HIS A 85 14.71 -3.64 32.42
C HIS A 85 14.07 -4.92 32.96
N HIS A 86 13.61 -5.81 32.09
CA HIS A 86 12.97 -7.07 32.46
C HIS A 86 13.80 -8.25 31.97
N GLY A 87 14.49 -8.94 32.89
CA GLY A 87 15.26 -10.15 32.61
C GLY A 87 14.44 -11.20 31.83
N SER A 88 14.63 -11.23 30.52
CA SER A 88 14.21 -12.22 29.51
C SER A 88 12.97 -13.08 29.81
N ARG A 89 11.80 -12.50 30.11
CA ARG A 89 10.51 -13.25 30.08
C ARG A 89 9.86 -13.18 28.70
N ARG A 90 10.47 -13.75 27.66
CA ARG A 90 9.78 -13.89 26.37
C ARG A 90 8.87 -15.12 26.41
N ARG A 91 7.56 -14.87 26.35
CA ARG A 91 6.46 -15.85 26.39
C ARG A 91 6.61 -17.05 25.43
N TRP A 92 7.35 -16.91 24.32
CA TRP A 92 7.39 -17.89 23.22
C TRP A 92 8.78 -18.14 22.59
N GLY A 93 9.89 -17.74 23.23
CA GLY A 93 11.26 -18.06 22.75
C GLY A 93 11.71 -17.40 21.42
N LEU A 94 10.87 -16.57 20.79
CA LEU A 94 11.21 -15.91 19.52
C LEU A 94 12.38 -14.89 19.66
N PRO A 95 13.21 -14.73 18.61
CA PRO A 95 14.26 -13.72 18.60
C PRO A 95 13.64 -12.31 18.62
N VAL A 96 14.36 -11.33 19.21
CA VAL A 96 13.92 -9.92 19.32
C VAL A 96 13.46 -9.38 17.98
N LEU A 97 14.23 -9.67 16.93
CA LEU A 97 13.98 -9.20 15.58
C LEU A 97 12.64 -9.69 15.04
N ALA A 98 12.32 -10.98 15.19
CA ALA A 98 11.04 -11.53 14.74
C ALA A 98 9.86 -10.87 15.48
N TRP A 99 10.04 -10.57 16.78
CA TRP A 99 9.01 -9.88 17.56
C TRP A 99 8.87 -8.40 17.16
N ALA A 100 9.96 -7.68 16.89
CA ALA A 100 9.94 -6.33 16.33
C ALA A 100 9.18 -6.29 15.01
N LEU A 101 9.54 -7.20 14.09
CA LEU A 101 8.89 -7.31 12.79
C LEU A 101 7.39 -7.60 12.92
N HIS A 102 7.02 -8.57 13.76
CA HIS A 102 5.61 -8.87 14.03
C HIS A 102 4.85 -7.66 14.59
N ASN A 103 5.44 -6.88 15.51
CA ASN A 103 4.78 -5.71 16.08
C ASN A 103 4.63 -4.54 15.10
N CYS A 104 5.57 -4.39 14.16
CA CYS A 104 5.50 -3.38 13.12
C CYS A 104 4.35 -3.64 12.14
N PHE A 105 4.13 -4.90 11.74
CA PHE A 105 3.17 -5.24 10.68
C PHE A 105 1.79 -5.69 11.20
N LYS A 106 1.65 -6.14 12.46
CA LYS A 106 0.37 -6.64 12.99
C LYS A 106 -0.77 -5.61 12.97
N PHE A 107 -0.44 -4.32 13.09
CA PHE A 107 -1.43 -3.26 13.16
C PHE A 107 -1.96 -2.83 11.79
N ASP A 108 -1.22 -3.05 10.71
CA ASP A 108 -1.67 -2.66 9.37
C ASP A 108 -2.82 -3.56 8.88
N PHE A 109 -2.85 -4.81 9.35
CA PHE A 109 -3.86 -5.80 8.96
C PHE A 109 -5.15 -5.73 9.79
N TRP A 110 -5.09 -5.26 11.04
CA TRP A 110 -6.24 -5.21 11.96
C TRP A 110 -6.66 -3.78 12.36
N GLY A 111 -5.84 -2.76 12.09
CA GLY A 111 -5.99 -1.40 12.60
C GLY A 111 -6.69 -0.39 11.69
N LYS A 112 -7.03 -0.74 10.43
CA LYS A 112 -7.86 0.10 9.54
C LYS A 112 -9.36 0.00 9.86
N HIS A 113 -9.72 -0.14 11.13
CA HIS A 113 -11.13 -0.19 11.60
C HIS A 113 -11.57 1.09 12.33
N LYS A 114 -10.87 2.22 12.12
CA LYS A 114 -11.41 3.54 12.47
C LYS A 114 -12.10 4.16 11.26
N ILE A 115 -13.38 3.85 11.19
CA ILE A 115 -14.36 4.43 10.28
C ILE A 115 -14.50 5.92 10.68
N ASN A 116 -13.93 6.83 9.90
CA ASN A 116 -14.31 8.26 9.99
C ASN A 116 -15.67 8.41 9.27
N PHE A 117 -16.75 8.20 10.01
CA PHE A 117 -18.03 8.83 9.70
C PHE A 117 -17.96 10.26 10.26
N ASP A 118 -17.31 11.18 9.53
CA ASP A 118 -17.60 12.60 9.72
C ASP A 118 -18.49 13.04 8.56
N GLY A 119 -19.79 12.93 8.82
CA GLY A 119 -20.81 13.51 7.96
C GLY A 119 -20.74 15.02 8.08
N LYS A 120 -20.18 15.68 7.07
CA LYS A 120 -20.50 17.08 6.78
C LYS A 120 -21.44 17.14 5.58
N SER A 121 -22.73 17.31 5.93
CA SER A 121 -23.70 18.08 5.15
C SER A 121 -23.33 19.55 5.14
#